data_AF-A0A650CDC7-F1
#
_entry.id   AF-A0A650CDC7-F1
#
_cell.length_a   1.000
_cell.length_b   1.000
_cell.length_c   1.000
_cell.angle_alpha   90.00
_cell.angle_beta   90.00
_cell.angle_gamma   90.00
#
_symmetry.space_group_name_H-M   'P 1'
#
loop_
_entity.id
_entity.type
_entity.pdbx_description
1 polymer ?
#
loop_
_entity_poly.entity_id
_entity_poly.type
_entity_poly.pdbx_seq_one_letter_code
_entity_poly.pdbx_strand_id
1 'polypeptide(L)'
;IHVAATPAELYNAVLVDTPLAPFFVDCISEQDLDEMNIEIIRNTLYKAYLEAFYEFCKKLGGSTADVMCEILAFEADRRAIIITINSFGTELSKDDRAKLYPRCGNMHPDGLAALARADDYEQVK
;
A
#
# COMPACT_ATOMS: atom_id res chain seq x y z
N ILE A 1 -26.18 10.31 -15.72
CA ILE A 1 -25.16 9.85 -14.76
C ILE A 1 -23.94 9.53 -15.61
N HIS A 2 -22.96 10.46 -15.67
CA HIS A 2 -21.70 10.18 -16.36
C HIS A 2 -20.96 9.14 -15.53
N VAL A 3 -20.84 7.90 -16.05
CA VAL A 3 -19.93 6.92 -15.48
C VAL A 3 -18.54 7.38 -15.90
N ALA A 4 -17.71 7.75 -14.91
CA ALA A 4 -16.32 8.10 -15.17
C ALA A 4 -15.63 6.90 -15.82
N ALA A 5 -15.02 7.10 -16.98
CA ALA A 5 -14.37 6.02 -17.73
C ALA A 5 -12.88 5.93 -17.41
N THR A 6 -12.32 6.94 -16.74
CA THR A 6 -10.90 7.00 -16.35
C THR A 6 -10.76 7.25 -14.84
N PRO A 7 -9.67 6.77 -14.20
CA PRO A 7 -9.40 7.07 -12.80
C PRO A 7 -9.27 8.58 -12.51
N ALA A 8 -8.77 9.36 -13.48
CA ALA A 8 -8.64 10.81 -13.38
C ALA A 8 -10.00 11.53 -13.32
N GLU A 9 -10.97 11.08 -14.12
CA GLU A 9 -12.34 11.60 -14.06
C GLU A 9 -13.01 11.23 -12.74
N LEU A 10 -12.86 9.99 -12.27
CA LEU A 10 -13.40 9.56 -10.98
C LEU A 10 -12.79 10.35 -9.82
N TYR A 11 -11.48 10.60 -9.87
CA TYR A 11 -10.77 11.39 -8.87
C TYR A 11 -11.31 12.81 -8.79
N ASN A 12 -11.39 13.50 -9.94
CA ASN A 12 -11.84 14.89 -10.00
C ASN A 12 -13.34 15.05 -9.71
N ALA A 13 -14.16 14.04 -10.01
CA ALA A 13 -15.62 14.14 -9.84
C ALA A 13 -16.10 13.76 -8.43
N VAL A 14 -15.38 12.90 -7.71
CA VAL A 14 -15.88 12.32 -6.45
C VAL A 14 -14.82 12.31 -5.35
N LEU A 15 -13.59 11.91 -5.66
CA LEU A 15 -12.60 11.60 -4.61
C LEU A 15 -11.88 12.84 -4.06
N VAL A 16 -11.79 13.92 -4.84
CA VAL A 16 -11.12 15.17 -4.42
C VAL A 16 -11.75 15.80 -3.17
N ASP A 17 -13.06 15.62 -2.97
CA ASP A 17 -13.79 16.15 -1.82
C ASP A 17 -13.77 15.21 -0.60
N THR A 18 -13.13 14.05 -0.72
CA THR A 18 -13.05 13.06 0.35
C THR A 18 -11.75 13.21 1.15
N PRO A 19 -11.72 12.78 2.42
CA PRO A 19 -10.47 12.73 3.20
C PRO A 19 -9.44 11.74 2.61
N LEU A 20 -9.79 10.98 1.57
CA LEU A 20 -8.88 10.10 0.85
C LEU A 20 -8.07 10.82 -0.22
N ALA A 21 -8.46 12.03 -0.64
CA ALA A 21 -7.79 12.78 -1.69
C ALA A 21 -6.25 12.84 -1.54
N PRO A 22 -5.67 13.07 -0.34
CA PRO A 22 -4.21 13.13 -0.18
C PRO A 22 -3.49 11.83 -0.54
N PHE A 23 -4.15 10.68 -0.46
CA PHE A 23 -3.55 9.37 -0.74
C PHE A 23 -3.62 9.00 -2.23
N PHE A 24 -4.49 9.66 -2.99
CA PHE A 24 -4.72 9.39 -4.41
C PHE A 24 -3.77 10.16 -5.34
N VAL A 25 -3.12 11.24 -4.87
CA VAL A 25 -2.25 12.10 -5.68
C VAL A 25 -1.12 11.30 -6.36
N ASP A 26 -0.58 10.29 -5.68
CA ASP A 26 0.51 9.44 -6.20
C ASP A 26 0.02 8.20 -6.98
N CYS A 27 -1.30 7.98 -7.09
CA CYS A 27 -1.90 6.77 -7.68
C CYS A 27 -2.41 6.95 -9.13
N ILE A 28 -2.58 8.17 -9.63
CA ILE A 28 -3.41 8.46 -10.83
C ILE A 28 -2.57 8.71 -12.10
N SER A 29 -1.42 8.06 -12.26
CA SER A 29 -0.75 8.08 -13.57
C SER A 29 -1.48 7.11 -14.51
N GLU A 30 -2.49 7.62 -15.22
CA GLU A 30 -3.10 7.08 -16.46
C GLU A 30 -2.99 5.55 -16.67
N GLN A 31 -3.62 4.73 -15.83
CA GLN A 31 -3.81 3.30 -16.07
C GLN A 31 -5.29 2.95 -16.19
N ASP A 32 -5.62 2.06 -17.12
CA ASP A 32 -7.00 1.59 -17.36
C ASP A 32 -7.57 0.90 -16.11
N LEU A 33 -8.89 1.00 -15.88
CA LEU A 33 -9.57 0.36 -14.76
C LEU A 33 -9.77 -1.15 -15.02
N ASP A 34 -8.68 -1.92 -14.96
CA ASP A 34 -8.72 -3.39 -14.94
C ASP A 34 -8.57 -3.93 -13.50
N GLU A 35 -8.85 -5.23 -13.30
CA GLU A 35 -8.87 -5.87 -11.98
C GLU A 35 -7.48 -5.84 -11.30
N MET A 36 -6.41 -5.96 -12.08
CA MET A 36 -5.03 -5.90 -11.58
C MET A 36 -4.66 -4.48 -11.13
N ASN A 37 -5.04 -3.48 -11.91
CA ASN A 37 -4.82 -2.07 -11.60
C ASN A 37 -5.65 -1.65 -10.37
N ILE A 38 -6.87 -2.19 -10.20
CA ILE A 38 -7.66 -1.94 -8.98
C ILE A 38 -6.96 -2.46 -7.73
N GLU A 39 -6.34 -3.65 -7.77
CA GLU A 39 -5.57 -4.18 -6.64
C GLU A 39 -4.29 -3.35 -6.38
N ILE A 40 -3.60 -2.90 -7.42
CA ILE A 40 -2.42 -2.00 -7.30
C ILE A 40 -2.82 -0.66 -6.65
N ILE A 41 -3.92 -0.05 -7.11
CA ILE A 41 -4.47 1.19 -6.55
C ILE A 41 -4.83 0.97 -5.08
N ARG A 42 -5.54 -0.12 -4.75
CA ARG A 42 -5.88 -0.45 -3.36
C ARG A 42 -4.64 -0.63 -2.50
N ASN A 43 -3.62 -1.32 -2.99
CA ASN A 43 -2.38 -1.56 -2.26
C ASN A 43 -1.60 -0.27 -1.99
N THR A 44 -1.50 0.60 -2.99
CA THR A 44 -0.84 1.91 -2.90
C THR A 44 -1.57 2.84 -1.92
N LEU A 45 -2.89 2.92 -2.00
CA LEU A 45 -3.69 3.74 -1.09
C LEU A 45 -3.54 3.32 0.36
N TYR A 46 -3.65 2.02 0.64
CA TYR A 46 -3.49 1.51 1.98
C TYR A 46 -2.07 1.68 2.51
N LYS A 47 -1.05 1.58 1.65
CA LYS A 47 0.33 1.89 2.04
C LYS A 47 0.42 3.33 2.56
N ALA A 48 -0.06 4.29 1.76
CA ALA A 48 -0.01 5.69 2.12
C ALA A 48 -0.84 6.00 3.38
N TYR A 49 -2.02 5.37 3.51
CA TYR A 49 -2.84 5.43 4.71
C TYR A 49 -2.12 4.91 5.95
N LEU A 50 -1.51 3.72 5.85
CA LEU A 50 -0.87 3.07 6.99
C LEU A 50 0.35 3.87 7.47
N GLU A 51 1.15 4.39 6.54
CA GLU A 51 2.30 5.25 6.85
C GLU A 51 1.85 6.57 7.49
N ALA A 52 0.81 7.23 6.95
CA ALA A 52 0.27 8.45 7.52
C ALA A 52 -0.35 8.23 8.92
N PHE A 53 -1.05 7.12 9.11
CA PHE A 53 -1.67 6.81 10.40
C PHE A 53 -0.63 6.42 11.45
N TYR A 54 0.43 5.73 11.06
CA TYR A 54 1.58 5.46 11.92
C TYR A 54 2.23 6.76 12.41
N GLU A 55 2.53 7.69 11.50
CA GLU A 55 3.09 8.99 11.86
C GLU A 55 2.14 9.84 12.71
N PHE A 56 0.83 9.75 12.48
CA PHE A 56 -0.18 10.37 13.34
C PHE A 56 -0.14 9.80 14.77
N CYS A 57 -0.15 8.47 14.94
CA CYS A 57 -0.06 7.82 16.25
C CYS A 57 1.24 8.18 16.97
N LYS A 58 2.37 8.20 16.24
CA LYS A 58 3.67 8.61 16.76
C LYS A 58 3.69 10.06 17.24
N LYS A 59 3.01 10.96 16.53
CA LYS A 59 2.84 12.37 16.92
C LYS A 59 2.00 12.54 18.20
N LEU A 60 1.02 11.68 18.44
CA LEU A 60 0.23 11.70 19.69
C LEU A 60 1.08 11.35 20.92
N GLY A 61 2.06 10.46 20.76
CA GLY A 61 2.98 10.05 21.82
C GLY A 61 2.31 9.28 22.96
N GLY A 62 3.08 9.04 24.02
CA GLY A 62 2.65 8.32 25.22
C GLY A 62 2.20 6.89 24.92
N SER A 63 1.33 6.35 25.77
CA SER A 63 0.83 4.97 25.66
C SER A 63 0.10 4.69 24.34
N THR A 64 -0.48 5.71 23.71
CA THR A 64 -1.12 5.57 22.40
C THR A 64 -0.09 5.22 21.33
N ALA A 65 1.04 5.93 21.30
CA ALA A 65 2.10 5.63 20.35
C ALA A 65 2.71 4.25 20.62
N ASP A 66 2.99 3.93 21.89
CA ASP A 66 3.62 2.66 22.26
C ASP A 66 2.81 1.44 21.79
N VAL A 67 1.48 1.46 22.00
CA VAL A 67 0.61 0.35 21.62
C VAL A 67 0.24 0.39 20.14
N MET A 68 -0.16 1.55 19.60
CA MET A 68 -0.65 1.62 18.23
C MET A 68 0.48 1.44 17.20
N CYS A 69 1.67 1.99 17.44
CA CYS A 69 2.78 1.82 16.50
C CYS A 69 3.18 0.35 16.39
N GLU A 70 3.17 -0.41 17.49
CA GLU A 70 3.46 -1.85 17.44
C GLU A 70 2.41 -2.63 16.62
N ILE A 71 1.12 -2.34 16.83
CA ILE A 71 0.02 -2.95 16.07
C ILE A 71 0.13 -2.61 14.58
N LEU A 72 0.40 -1.34 14.26
CA LEU A 72 0.50 -0.87 12.88
C LEU A 72 1.76 -1.41 12.18
N ALA A 73 2.87 -1.55 12.90
CA ALA A 73 4.08 -2.19 12.38
C ALA A 73 3.83 -3.66 12.02
N PHE A 74 3.11 -4.39 12.87
CA PHE A 74 2.69 -5.76 12.56
C PHE A 74 1.78 -5.85 11.34
N GLU A 75 0.80 -4.93 11.22
CA GLU A 75 -0.08 -4.90 10.04
C GLU A 75 0.70 -4.56 8.76
N ALA A 76 1.68 -3.66 8.83
CA ALA A 76 2.58 -3.34 7.71
C ALA A 76 3.35 -4.58 7.25
N ASP A 77 3.93 -5.32 8.20
CA ASP A 77 4.70 -6.52 7.93
C ASP A 77 3.84 -7.64 7.33
N ARG A 78 2.69 -7.92 7.96
CA ARG A 78 1.69 -8.88 7.45
C ARG A 78 1.32 -8.55 6.01
N ARG A 79 1.11 -7.27 5.70
CA ARG A 79 0.69 -6.83 4.37
C ARG A 79 1.77 -7.00 3.32
N ALA A 80 3.03 -6.72 3.65
CA ALA A 80 4.16 -6.97 2.76
C ALA A 80 4.27 -8.47 2.39
N ILE A 81 4.09 -9.36 3.36
CA ILE A 81 4.08 -10.81 3.13
C ILE A 81 2.94 -11.24 2.21
N ILE A 82 1.71 -10.78 2.49
CA ILE A 82 0.52 -11.12 1.70
C ILE A 82 0.65 -10.61 0.25
N ILE A 83 1.15 -9.38 0.05
CA ILE A 83 1.41 -8.84 -1.30
C ILE A 83 2.43 -9.72 -2.03
N THR A 84 3.49 -10.14 -1.34
CA THR A 84 4.52 -11.01 -1.93
C THR A 84 3.93 -12.32 -2.42
N ILE A 85 3.19 -13.02 -1.56
CA ILE A 85 2.58 -14.32 -1.89
C ILE A 85 1.57 -14.19 -3.02
N ASN A 86 0.70 -13.19 -2.96
CA ASN A 86 -0.37 -13.01 -3.96
C ASN A 86 0.15 -12.48 -5.31
N SER A 87 1.37 -11.93 -5.34
CA SER A 87 2.01 -11.52 -6.60
C SER A 87 2.56 -12.69 -7.43
N PHE A 88 2.74 -13.87 -6.83
CA PHE A 88 3.28 -15.02 -7.55
C PHE A 88 2.32 -15.49 -8.65
N GLY A 89 2.85 -15.66 -9.86
CA GLY A 89 2.05 -16.04 -11.02
C GLY A 89 1.25 -14.88 -11.66
N THR A 90 1.47 -13.64 -11.22
CA THR A 90 0.91 -12.43 -11.85
C THR A 90 1.95 -11.74 -12.74
N GLU A 91 1.53 -10.75 -13.54
CA GLU A 91 2.42 -9.94 -14.38
C GLU A 91 3.14 -8.81 -13.60
N LEU A 92 2.98 -8.76 -12.28
CA LEU A 92 3.57 -7.71 -11.44
C LEU A 92 5.09 -7.89 -11.32
N SER A 93 5.84 -6.88 -11.74
CA SER A 93 7.30 -6.88 -11.64
C SER A 93 7.77 -6.81 -10.17
N LYS A 94 8.98 -7.32 -9.89
CA LYS A 94 9.58 -7.24 -8.54
C LYS A 94 9.74 -5.80 -8.05
N ASP A 95 10.07 -4.88 -8.95
CA ASP A 95 10.26 -3.47 -8.64
C ASP A 95 8.94 -2.78 -8.32
N ASP A 96 7.87 -3.09 -9.06
CA ASP A 96 6.54 -2.55 -8.79
C ASP A 96 5.95 -3.11 -7.50
N ARG A 97 6.15 -4.41 -7.27
CA ARG A 97 5.81 -5.05 -6.00
C ARG A 97 6.49 -4.38 -4.81
N ALA A 98 7.77 -4.05 -4.90
CA ALA A 98 8.51 -3.37 -3.83
C ALA A 98 7.95 -1.97 -3.52
N LYS A 99 7.34 -1.29 -4.51
CA LYS A 99 6.68 0.01 -4.29
C LYS A 99 5.41 -0.11 -3.45
N LEU A 100 4.77 -1.28 -3.42
CA LEU A 100 3.52 -1.52 -2.67
C LEU A 100 3.72 -1.77 -1.17
N TYR A 101 4.96 -2.02 -0.72
CA TYR A 101 5.22 -2.33 0.69
C TYR A 101 5.17 -1.08 1.59
N PRO A 102 4.42 -1.12 2.70
CA PRO A 102 4.51 -0.10 3.75
C PRO A 102 5.87 -0.15 4.46
N ARG A 103 6.41 1.02 4.80
CA ARG A 103 7.76 1.18 5.39
C ARG A 103 7.77 1.41 6.90
N CYS A 104 6.62 1.34 7.56
CA CYS A 104 6.47 1.55 9.01
C CYS A 104 6.54 0.25 9.86
N GLY A 105 6.81 -0.90 9.23
CA GLY A 105 6.95 -2.21 9.90
C GLY A 105 8.38 -2.54 10.34
N ASN A 106 8.55 -3.66 11.04
CA ASN A 106 9.85 -4.13 11.53
C ASN A 106 10.68 -4.81 10.45
N MET A 107 10.07 -5.21 9.33
CA MET A 107 10.80 -5.78 8.18
C MET A 107 11.51 -4.71 7.34
N HIS A 108 11.23 -3.41 7.54
CA HIS A 108 11.95 -2.35 6.85
C HIS A 108 13.31 -2.08 7.54
N PRO A 109 14.45 -1.97 6.81
CA PRO A 109 14.58 -2.03 5.35
C PRO A 109 14.86 -3.43 4.77
N ASP A 110 15.60 -4.29 5.49
CA ASP A 110 16.24 -5.47 4.92
C ASP A 110 15.27 -6.61 4.60
N GLY A 111 14.26 -6.83 5.45
CA GLY A 111 13.23 -7.85 5.25
C GLY A 111 12.36 -7.54 4.02
N LEU A 112 12.00 -6.27 3.81
CA LEU A 112 11.29 -5.85 2.60
C LEU A 112 12.14 -6.05 1.34
N ALA A 113 13.44 -5.80 1.41
CA ALA A 113 14.36 -6.05 0.30
C ALA A 113 14.49 -7.54 -0.01
N ALA A 114 14.44 -8.41 1.01
CA ALA A 114 14.40 -9.86 0.82
C ALA A 114 13.08 -10.31 0.16
N LEU A 115 11.94 -9.85 0.67
CA LEU A 115 10.61 -10.14 0.09
C LEU A 115 10.48 -9.65 -1.36
N ALA A 116 11.05 -8.49 -1.68
CA ALA A 116 11.06 -7.97 -3.05
C ALA A 116 11.79 -8.92 -4.03
N ARG A 117 12.77 -9.69 -3.57
CA ARG A 117 13.53 -10.63 -4.40
C ARG A 117 12.91 -12.03 -4.48
N ALA A 118 12.02 -12.39 -3.57
CA ALA A 118 11.44 -13.73 -3.48
C ALA A 118 10.66 -14.11 -4.75
N ASP A 119 10.82 -15.36 -5.17
CA ASP A 119 10.21 -15.98 -6.36
C ASP A 119 9.27 -17.15 -6.01
N ASP A 120 9.38 -17.69 -4.80
CA ASP A 120 8.58 -18.81 -4.34
C ASP A 120 8.18 -18.67 -2.86
N TYR A 121 7.28 -19.54 -2.41
CA TYR A 121 6.73 -19.53 -1.06
C TYR A 121 7.77 -19.90 0.00
N GLU A 122 8.76 -20.74 -0.33
CA GLU A 122 9.79 -21.17 0.63
C GLU A 122 10.74 -20.01 0.96
N GLN A 123 11.00 -19.11 0.01
CA GLN A 123 11.82 -17.92 0.23
C GLN A 123 11.14 -16.84 1.08
N VAL A 124 9.82 -16.91 1.23
CA VAL A 124 9.02 -15.97 2.06
C VAL A 124 8.93 -16.43 3.51
N LYS A 125 9.19 -17.72 3.78
CA LYS A 125 9.00 -18.37 5.08
C LYS A 125 10.24 -18.29 5.98
#